data_AF-A0A094QZ65-F1
#
_entry.id   AF-A0A094QZ65-F1
#
_cell.length_a   1.000
_cell.length_b   1.000
_cell.length_c   1.000
_cell.angle_alpha   90.00
_cell.angle_beta   90.00
_cell.angle_gamma   90.00
#
_symmetry.space_group_name_H-M   'P 1'
#
loop_
_entity.id
_entity.type
_entity.pdbx_description
1 polymer ?
#
loop_
_entity_poly.entity_id
_entity_poly.type
_entity_poly.pdbx_seq_one_letter_code
_entity_poly.pdbx_strand_id
1 'polypeptide(L)'
;MKRLSRHRLVVALCATLFASFLPSAQADIPNQISFIGKGYGHGVGMSQYGARGLALRGDTATAIMNYFFPGSEVLPLTDDQILRINVGHQLTSASVKSDTPGMNMQLLIGDGIEPQFISVLAAKDSVKLSVVNQQVGITTNQVGISTIHTPVEKLTIRWSGTRYLAGNDSILSLTHSKKTVKYRYGQMQVKVVKDAKLGNRLEIVNQVRLHDEYLWGIGEVPSAWPAAALEAQAIASRSYAMSKVGKIQKSCDCELYSSISDQNFAGYSKEAEPRWGLVWKAAVNRTATSETTGLTVTRNLLPIRTYFGSSTGGVTETSKNAWGTDVGYTFSVPDPWSIDPKLNPTFAKWKRDIAQSTLAAAFSLPDVVAVRILTLNETGTVKLVEGRSSAGKKVKLSGEAFRSRSKLPSTWFSLASEELVSVQN
;
A
#
# COMPACT_ATOMS: atom_id res chain seq x y z
N MET A 1 70.71 -41.55 77.93
CA MET A 1 71.06 -41.41 76.50
C MET A 1 69.94 -41.99 75.65
N LYS A 2 69.23 -41.17 74.87
CA LYS A 2 68.68 -41.47 73.53
C LYS A 2 67.94 -40.22 73.01
N ARG A 3 68.49 -39.62 71.96
CA ARG A 3 67.93 -38.56 71.12
C ARG A 3 66.68 -39.07 70.38
N LEU A 4 65.69 -38.21 70.16
CA LEU A 4 64.79 -38.18 68.99
C LEU A 4 64.18 -36.76 68.93
N SER A 5 64.60 -35.91 68.00
CA SER A 5 64.15 -35.78 66.60
C SER A 5 63.11 -34.66 66.47
N ARG A 6 63.55 -33.51 65.95
CA ARG A 6 62.70 -32.37 65.56
C ARG A 6 62.17 -32.62 64.15
N HIS A 7 60.85 -32.65 63.97
CA HIS A 7 60.22 -32.51 62.66
C HIS A 7 59.60 -31.12 62.56
N ARG A 8 60.09 -30.32 61.59
CA ARG A 8 59.51 -29.05 61.18
C ARG A 8 58.41 -29.35 60.17
N LEU A 9 57.17 -29.00 60.48
CA LEU A 9 56.05 -29.01 59.55
C LEU A 9 56.05 -27.68 58.79
N VAL A 10 56.24 -27.73 57.47
CA VAL A 10 56.07 -26.58 56.56
C VAL A 10 54.61 -26.59 56.11
N VAL A 11 53.85 -25.57 56.48
CA VAL A 11 52.47 -25.36 55.99
C VAL A 11 52.56 -24.51 54.72
N ALA A 12 52.24 -25.12 53.57
CA ALA A 12 52.09 -24.41 52.31
C ALA A 12 50.67 -23.79 52.24
N LEU A 13 50.59 -22.47 52.12
CA LEU A 13 49.34 -21.73 52.00
C LEU A 13 48.94 -21.67 50.51
N CYS A 14 48.02 -22.54 50.07
CA CYS A 14 47.37 -22.42 48.76
C CYS A 14 46.35 -21.29 48.79
N ALA A 15 46.67 -20.14 48.19
CA ALA A 15 45.72 -19.07 47.94
C ALA A 15 44.85 -19.43 46.73
N THR A 16 43.61 -19.88 46.98
CA THR A 16 42.58 -20.07 45.94
C THR A 16 42.01 -18.70 45.53
N LEU A 17 42.34 -18.27 44.32
CA LEU A 17 41.72 -17.10 43.68
C LEU A 17 40.25 -17.45 43.36
N PHE A 18 39.31 -17.05 44.22
CA PHE A 18 37.88 -17.08 43.89
C PHE A 18 37.60 -15.93 42.91
N ALA A 19 37.61 -16.23 41.61
CA ALA A 19 37.02 -15.35 40.61
C ALA A 19 35.50 -15.28 40.89
N SER A 20 35.06 -14.18 41.46
CA SER A 20 33.64 -13.87 41.66
C SER A 20 33.01 -13.65 40.30
N PHE A 21 32.36 -14.68 39.77
CA PHE A 21 31.39 -14.53 38.68
C PHE A 21 30.20 -13.75 39.24
N LEU A 22 30.23 -12.42 39.14
CA LEU A 22 29.02 -11.63 39.27
C LEU A 22 28.05 -12.14 38.20
N PRO A 23 26.83 -12.60 38.55
CA PRO A 23 25.83 -12.90 37.53
C PRO A 23 25.63 -11.62 36.73
N SER A 24 25.88 -11.68 35.42
CA SER A 24 25.51 -10.58 34.52
C SER A 24 24.03 -10.31 34.77
N ALA A 25 23.68 -9.12 35.26
CA ALA A 25 22.30 -8.72 35.43
C ALA A 25 21.58 -8.93 34.09
N GLN A 26 20.77 -9.99 34.02
CA GLN A 26 20.02 -10.30 32.83
C GLN A 26 19.03 -9.15 32.65
N ALA A 27 19.22 -8.36 31.60
CA ALA A 27 18.34 -7.23 31.35
C ALA A 27 16.91 -7.75 31.24
N ASP A 28 16.01 -7.22 32.07
CA ASP A 28 14.58 -7.56 32.02
C ASP A 28 14.08 -7.33 30.60
N ILE A 29 13.53 -8.39 29.99
CA ILE A 29 12.99 -8.33 28.63
C ILE A 29 11.60 -7.70 28.73
N PRO A 30 11.38 -6.50 28.17
CA PRO A 30 10.08 -5.85 28.27
C PRO A 30 9.03 -6.59 27.45
N ASN A 31 7.81 -6.71 27.98
CA ASN A 31 6.67 -7.27 27.25
C ASN A 31 6.26 -6.40 26.05
N GLN A 32 6.48 -5.09 26.12
CA GLN A 32 6.21 -4.12 25.07
C GLN A 32 7.06 -2.86 25.23
N ILE A 33 7.22 -2.09 24.15
CA ILE A 33 7.82 -0.75 24.17
C ILE A 33 6.82 0.26 23.59
N SER A 34 6.63 1.36 24.29
CA SER A 34 5.72 2.44 23.92
C SER A 34 6.41 3.49 23.04
N PHE A 35 5.72 3.87 21.96
CA PHE A 35 6.12 4.92 21.03
C PHE A 35 5.03 5.98 20.95
N ILE A 36 5.45 7.22 20.75
CA ILE A 36 4.56 8.34 20.40
C ILE A 36 4.98 8.91 19.05
N GLY A 37 4.07 9.56 18.36
CA GLY A 37 4.39 10.16 17.07
C GLY A 37 3.24 10.91 16.44
N LYS A 38 3.40 11.23 15.16
CA LYS A 38 2.45 12.01 14.35
C LYS A 38 2.47 11.57 12.88
N GLY A 39 1.42 11.87 12.13
CA GLY A 39 1.26 11.45 10.74
C GLY A 39 0.94 9.96 10.55
N TYR A 40 0.62 9.60 9.31
CA TYR A 40 0.29 8.23 8.90
C TYR A 40 0.71 8.00 7.44
N GLY A 41 1.57 6.99 7.24
CA GLY A 41 2.17 6.66 5.96
C GLY A 41 3.61 7.13 5.82
N HIS A 42 4.10 7.18 4.59
CA HIS A 42 5.49 7.49 4.26
C HIS A 42 5.77 9.00 4.17
N GLY A 43 4.73 9.83 4.02
CA GLY A 43 4.83 11.29 4.03
C GLY A 43 5.52 11.94 2.83
N VAL A 44 5.68 11.21 1.73
CA VAL A 44 6.31 11.70 0.49
C VAL A 44 5.24 12.21 -0.48
N GLY A 45 5.46 13.39 -1.05
CA GLY A 45 4.55 14.02 -2.00
C GLY A 45 3.30 14.61 -1.33
N MET A 46 2.13 14.47 -1.96
CA MET A 46 0.92 15.14 -1.47
C MET A 46 0.38 14.51 -0.19
N SER A 47 0.21 15.33 0.84
CA SER A 47 -0.53 14.98 2.06
C SER A 47 -2.02 15.06 1.81
N GLN A 48 -2.78 13.99 2.05
CA GLN A 48 -4.23 14.01 1.87
C GLN A 48 -4.91 14.96 2.87
N TYR A 49 -4.52 14.92 4.14
CA TYR A 49 -5.01 15.90 5.13
C TYR A 49 -4.51 17.33 4.85
N GLY A 50 -3.29 17.48 4.34
CA GLY A 50 -2.77 18.76 3.88
C GLY A 50 -3.57 19.35 2.72
N ALA A 51 -3.88 18.55 1.70
CA ALA A 51 -4.75 18.91 0.59
C ALA A 51 -6.16 19.29 1.07
N ARG A 52 -6.72 18.57 2.03
CA ARG A 52 -7.98 18.94 2.67
C ARG A 52 -7.89 20.29 3.39
N GLY A 53 -6.82 20.53 4.13
CA GLY A 53 -6.60 21.79 4.85
C GLY A 53 -6.48 22.99 3.91
N LEU A 54 -5.70 22.85 2.83
CA LEU A 54 -5.60 23.85 1.77
C LEU A 54 -6.94 24.08 1.06
N ALA A 55 -7.69 23.03 0.75
CA ALA A 55 -9.00 23.17 0.14
C ALA A 55 -9.99 23.92 1.07
N LEU A 56 -9.94 23.70 2.38
CA LEU A 56 -10.75 24.44 3.36
C LEU A 56 -10.31 25.90 3.50
N ARG A 57 -9.04 26.22 3.19
CA ARG A 57 -8.53 27.60 3.10
C ARG A 57 -8.99 28.31 1.82
N GLY A 58 -9.48 27.57 0.83
CA GLY A 58 -9.97 28.09 -0.45
C GLY A 58 -9.02 27.90 -1.64
N ASP A 59 -7.93 27.15 -1.47
CA ASP A 59 -7.01 26.83 -2.56
C ASP A 59 -7.68 25.95 -3.63
N THR A 60 -7.36 26.21 -4.91
CA THR A 60 -7.80 25.37 -6.03
C THR A 60 -7.02 24.07 -6.08
N ALA A 61 -7.55 23.06 -6.78
CA ALA A 61 -6.87 21.78 -6.98
C ALA A 61 -5.46 21.97 -7.57
N THR A 62 -5.32 22.83 -8.58
CA THR A 62 -4.02 23.15 -9.19
C THR A 62 -3.06 23.79 -8.21
N ALA A 63 -3.52 24.73 -7.36
CA ALA A 63 -2.69 25.34 -6.33
C ALA A 63 -2.22 24.30 -5.30
N ILE A 64 -3.09 23.37 -4.90
CA ILE A 64 -2.75 22.25 -4.01
C ILE A 64 -1.67 21.36 -4.65
N MET A 65 -1.83 20.99 -5.92
CA MET A 65 -0.84 20.16 -6.61
C MET A 65 0.51 20.86 -6.73
N ASN A 66 0.53 22.13 -7.12
CA ASN A 66 1.77 22.92 -7.22
C ASN A 66 2.44 23.14 -5.86
N TYR A 67 1.66 23.20 -4.77
CA TYR A 67 2.19 23.30 -3.41
C TYR A 67 2.99 22.05 -3.01
N PHE A 68 2.44 20.85 -3.27
CA PHE A 68 3.08 19.59 -2.89
C PHE A 68 4.13 19.08 -3.89
N PHE A 69 4.10 19.58 -5.12
CA PHE A 69 5.06 19.24 -6.17
C PHE A 69 5.70 20.52 -6.74
N PRO A 70 6.49 21.27 -5.94
CA PRO A 70 7.10 22.49 -6.43
C PRO A 70 8.03 22.22 -7.61
N GLY A 71 8.03 23.13 -8.59
CA GLY A 71 8.78 22.95 -9.84
C GLY A 71 8.15 21.94 -10.81
N SER A 72 6.90 21.53 -10.58
CA SER A 72 6.06 20.84 -11.57
C SER A 72 4.95 21.76 -12.08
N GLU A 73 4.30 21.35 -13.17
CA GLU A 73 3.20 22.07 -13.80
C GLU A 73 1.99 21.16 -13.97
N VAL A 74 0.80 21.67 -13.68
CA VAL A 74 -0.45 20.97 -14.00
C VAL A 74 -0.88 21.33 -15.41
N LEU A 75 -0.72 20.38 -16.33
CA LEU A 75 -1.03 20.55 -17.76
C LEU A 75 -2.11 19.55 -18.21
N PRO A 76 -2.94 19.91 -19.20
CA PRO A 76 -3.84 18.97 -19.85
C PRO A 76 -3.04 18.00 -20.73
N LEU A 77 -3.13 16.70 -20.46
CA LEU A 77 -2.52 15.63 -21.28
C LEU A 77 -3.55 14.58 -21.66
N THR A 78 -3.36 13.95 -22.82
CA THR A 78 -4.19 12.83 -23.26
C THR A 78 -4.02 11.62 -22.34
N ASP A 79 -5.12 11.13 -21.80
CA ASP A 79 -5.16 10.11 -20.75
C ASP A 79 -6.22 9.02 -21.03
N ASP A 80 -6.46 8.72 -22.31
CA ASP A 80 -7.46 7.75 -22.78
C ASP A 80 -6.94 6.30 -22.86
N GLN A 81 -5.73 6.05 -22.36
CA GLN A 81 -5.09 4.74 -22.43
C GLN A 81 -5.84 3.69 -21.59
N ILE A 82 -5.82 2.44 -22.05
CA ILE A 82 -6.36 1.30 -21.29
C ILE A 82 -5.30 0.80 -20.32
N LEU A 83 -5.58 0.92 -19.03
CA LEU A 83 -4.73 0.42 -17.96
C LEU A 83 -5.03 -1.03 -17.63
N ARG A 84 -4.00 -1.76 -17.22
CA ARG A 84 -4.04 -3.12 -16.69
C ARG A 84 -3.91 -3.09 -15.17
N ILE A 85 -5.04 -3.13 -14.46
CA ILE A 85 -5.08 -3.10 -13.00
C ILE A 85 -5.19 -4.52 -12.44
N ASN A 86 -4.18 -4.99 -11.71
CA ASN A 86 -4.27 -6.27 -11.01
C ASN A 86 -5.24 -6.16 -9.83
N VAL A 87 -6.33 -6.92 -9.93
CA VAL A 87 -7.43 -6.99 -8.97
C VAL A 87 -7.51 -8.34 -8.24
N GLY A 88 -6.63 -9.28 -8.60
CA GLY A 88 -6.48 -10.56 -7.92
C GLY A 88 -5.05 -11.05 -8.06
N HIS A 89 -4.27 -10.94 -6.99
CA HIS A 89 -2.83 -11.23 -7.00
C HIS A 89 -2.51 -12.58 -6.34
N GLN A 90 -1.65 -13.37 -6.97
CA GLN A 90 -1.12 -14.63 -6.46
C GLN A 90 -2.19 -15.59 -5.92
N LEU A 91 -3.30 -15.72 -6.64
CA LEU A 91 -4.45 -16.52 -6.21
C LEU A 91 -4.30 -17.99 -6.58
N THR A 92 -4.99 -18.89 -5.88
CA THR A 92 -5.15 -20.29 -6.28
C THR A 92 -6.51 -20.55 -6.92
N SER A 93 -7.50 -19.73 -6.59
CA SER A 93 -8.85 -19.76 -7.15
C SER A 93 -9.54 -18.41 -7.03
N ALA A 94 -10.55 -18.21 -7.87
CA ALA A 94 -11.48 -17.08 -7.79
C ALA A 94 -12.85 -17.49 -8.35
N SER A 95 -13.87 -16.69 -8.09
CA SER A 95 -15.21 -16.85 -8.65
C SER A 95 -15.68 -15.53 -9.23
N VAL A 96 -16.30 -15.57 -10.40
CA VAL A 96 -16.87 -14.43 -11.10
C VAL A 96 -18.35 -14.69 -11.33
N LYS A 97 -19.20 -13.70 -11.05
CA LYS A 97 -20.64 -13.77 -11.32
C LYS A 97 -21.21 -12.39 -11.59
N SER A 98 -22.39 -12.31 -12.18
CA SER A 98 -23.20 -11.09 -12.19
C SER A 98 -24.62 -11.43 -11.80
N ASP A 99 -25.18 -10.65 -10.89
CA ASP A 99 -26.59 -10.80 -10.48
C ASP A 99 -27.49 -9.79 -11.22
N THR A 100 -26.94 -8.96 -12.12
CA THR A 100 -27.71 -7.94 -12.84
C THR A 100 -28.69 -8.60 -13.82
N PRO A 101 -30.01 -8.39 -13.70
CA PRO A 101 -30.98 -8.95 -14.63
C PRO A 101 -30.73 -8.51 -16.08
N GLY A 102 -30.85 -9.45 -17.02
CA GLY A 102 -30.65 -9.18 -18.45
C GLY A 102 -29.20 -8.97 -18.87
N MET A 103 -28.23 -9.21 -17.99
CA MET A 103 -26.81 -9.12 -18.32
C MET A 103 -26.36 -10.26 -19.25
N ASN A 104 -25.33 -9.98 -20.04
CA ASN A 104 -24.62 -10.97 -20.85
C ASN A 104 -23.14 -10.95 -20.47
N MET A 105 -22.56 -12.12 -20.19
CA MET A 105 -21.13 -12.31 -19.93
C MET A 105 -20.52 -13.29 -20.93
N GLN A 106 -19.43 -12.91 -21.57
CA GLN A 106 -18.73 -13.74 -22.55
C GLN A 106 -17.39 -14.21 -22.01
N LEU A 107 -17.11 -15.51 -22.16
CA LEU A 107 -15.79 -16.11 -21.87
C LEU A 107 -15.07 -16.37 -23.19
N LEU A 108 -13.86 -15.83 -23.31
CA LEU A 108 -13.06 -15.81 -24.53
C LEU A 108 -11.66 -16.34 -24.26
N ILE A 109 -11.12 -17.13 -25.20
CA ILE A 109 -9.71 -17.54 -25.18
C ILE A 109 -8.84 -16.37 -25.64
N GLY A 110 -7.69 -16.18 -24.99
CA GLY A 110 -6.70 -15.18 -25.39
C GLY A 110 -6.93 -13.81 -24.77
N ASP A 111 -6.47 -12.77 -25.45
CA ASP A 111 -6.55 -11.38 -25.01
C ASP A 111 -7.83 -10.65 -25.45
N GLY A 112 -8.68 -11.32 -26.23
CA GLY A 112 -9.95 -10.81 -26.74
C GLY A 112 -9.84 -9.97 -28.01
N ILE A 113 -8.68 -9.89 -28.67
CA ILE A 113 -8.55 -9.22 -29.98
C ILE A 113 -9.27 -10.04 -31.06
N GLU A 114 -9.01 -11.35 -31.10
CA GLU A 114 -9.71 -12.30 -31.96
C GLU A 114 -10.57 -13.23 -31.08
N PRO A 115 -11.89 -13.00 -31.00
CA PRO A 115 -12.73 -13.67 -30.02
C PRO A 115 -12.94 -15.14 -30.38
N GLN A 116 -12.32 -16.04 -29.61
CA GLN A 116 -12.65 -17.46 -29.59
C GLN A 116 -13.53 -17.75 -28.38
N PHE A 117 -14.81 -18.02 -28.61
CA PHE A 117 -15.80 -18.19 -27.55
C PHE A 117 -15.67 -19.54 -26.84
N ILE A 118 -15.74 -19.51 -25.52
CA ILE A 118 -15.90 -20.69 -24.66
C ILE A 118 -17.38 -20.84 -24.29
N SER A 119 -17.98 -19.77 -23.76
CA SER A 119 -19.36 -19.79 -23.26
C SER A 119 -19.92 -18.37 -23.12
N VAL A 120 -21.25 -18.28 -23.09
CA VAL A 120 -22.01 -17.07 -22.77
C VAL A 120 -22.86 -17.36 -21.54
N LEU A 121 -22.77 -16.50 -20.53
CA LEU A 121 -23.42 -16.65 -19.24
C LEU A 121 -24.44 -15.52 -19.04
N ALA A 122 -25.56 -15.86 -18.41
CA ALA A 122 -26.61 -14.93 -18.05
C ALA A 122 -26.50 -14.52 -16.57
N ALA A 123 -27.45 -13.70 -16.12
CA ALA A 123 -27.56 -13.31 -14.73
C ALA A 123 -27.67 -14.54 -13.80
N LYS A 124 -27.00 -14.49 -12.64
CA LYS A 124 -26.87 -15.54 -11.61
C LYS A 124 -25.99 -16.73 -11.98
N ASP A 125 -25.63 -16.90 -13.26
CA ASP A 125 -24.60 -17.86 -13.64
C ASP A 125 -23.24 -17.43 -13.06
N SER A 126 -22.32 -18.38 -12.93
CA SER A 126 -20.99 -18.10 -12.37
C SER A 126 -19.88 -18.86 -13.08
N VAL A 127 -18.67 -18.32 -12.94
CA VAL A 127 -17.42 -18.91 -13.41
C VAL A 127 -16.51 -19.10 -12.22
N LYS A 128 -16.08 -20.33 -11.96
CA LYS A 128 -14.99 -20.64 -11.04
C LYS A 128 -13.69 -20.76 -11.83
N LEU A 129 -12.66 -20.12 -11.32
CA LEU A 129 -11.32 -20.07 -11.87
C LEU A 129 -10.37 -20.81 -10.94
N SER A 130 -9.47 -21.61 -11.51
CA SER A 130 -8.45 -22.36 -10.77
C SER A 130 -7.13 -22.43 -11.55
N VAL A 131 -6.07 -22.93 -10.91
CA VAL A 131 -4.79 -23.25 -11.57
C VAL A 131 -4.80 -24.72 -11.99
N VAL A 132 -4.62 -25.00 -13.29
CA VAL A 132 -4.48 -26.36 -13.84
C VAL A 132 -3.26 -26.41 -14.76
N ASN A 133 -2.20 -27.13 -14.39
CA ASN A 133 -1.00 -27.33 -15.23
C ASN A 133 -0.45 -26.05 -15.89
N GLN A 134 -0.25 -24.97 -15.11
CA GLN A 134 0.20 -23.65 -15.59
C GLN A 134 -0.80 -22.89 -16.48
N GLN A 135 -2.04 -23.36 -16.57
CA GLN A 135 -3.13 -22.74 -17.32
C GLN A 135 -4.32 -22.41 -16.42
N VAL A 136 -5.21 -21.57 -16.92
CA VAL A 136 -6.45 -21.17 -16.24
C VAL A 136 -7.47 -22.29 -16.39
N GLY A 137 -7.79 -22.96 -15.28
CA GLY A 137 -8.92 -23.88 -15.20
C GLY A 137 -10.24 -23.10 -15.10
N ILE A 138 -11.25 -23.55 -15.85
CA ILE A 138 -12.54 -22.85 -15.98
C ILE A 138 -13.67 -23.85 -15.69
N THR A 139 -14.54 -23.48 -14.76
CA THR A 139 -15.79 -24.20 -14.51
C THR A 139 -16.96 -23.22 -14.49
N THR A 140 -17.90 -23.38 -15.41
CA THR A 140 -19.13 -22.57 -15.44
C THR A 140 -20.23 -23.27 -14.66
N ASN A 141 -21.07 -22.51 -13.96
CA ASN A 141 -22.35 -23.00 -13.43
C ASN A 141 -23.48 -22.19 -14.08
N GLN A 142 -24.27 -22.86 -14.92
CA GLN A 142 -25.37 -22.27 -15.67
C GLN A 142 -26.66 -22.97 -15.28
N VAL A 143 -27.60 -22.21 -14.71
CA VAL A 143 -28.90 -22.76 -14.27
C VAL A 143 -28.73 -24.03 -13.40
N GLY A 144 -27.74 -24.03 -12.51
CA GLY A 144 -27.44 -25.14 -11.59
C GLY A 144 -26.56 -26.26 -12.18
N ILE A 145 -26.30 -26.27 -13.49
CA ILE A 145 -25.46 -27.28 -14.15
C ILE A 145 -24.01 -26.80 -14.17
N SER A 146 -23.09 -27.62 -13.65
CA SER A 146 -21.65 -27.32 -13.66
C SER A 146 -20.95 -27.97 -14.85
N THR A 147 -20.23 -27.19 -15.64
CA THR A 147 -19.46 -27.64 -16.81
C THR A 147 -17.99 -27.26 -16.65
N ILE A 148 -17.10 -28.25 -16.79
CA ILE A 148 -15.65 -28.04 -16.78
C ILE A 148 -15.19 -27.85 -18.22
N HIS A 149 -14.45 -26.78 -18.49
CA HIS A 149 -13.91 -26.48 -19.82
C HIS A 149 -12.41 -26.81 -19.88
N THR A 150 -11.90 -26.98 -21.10
CA THR A 150 -10.47 -27.14 -21.34
C THR A 150 -9.69 -25.94 -20.78
N PRO A 151 -8.62 -26.16 -20.01
CA PRO A 151 -7.79 -25.07 -19.50
C PRO A 151 -7.16 -24.25 -20.64
N VAL A 152 -7.00 -22.95 -20.42
CA VAL A 152 -6.47 -22.01 -21.42
C VAL A 152 -5.28 -21.23 -20.86
N GLU A 153 -4.35 -20.82 -21.71
CA GLU A 153 -3.22 -19.99 -21.27
C GLU A 153 -3.69 -18.62 -20.73
N LYS A 154 -4.69 -18.04 -21.40
CA LYS A 154 -5.26 -16.74 -21.07
C LYS A 154 -6.76 -16.75 -21.32
N LEU A 155 -7.51 -16.24 -20.36
CA LEU A 155 -8.96 -16.10 -20.42
C LEU A 155 -9.31 -14.60 -20.39
N THR A 156 -10.21 -14.18 -21.25
CA THR A 156 -10.84 -12.86 -21.20
C THR A 156 -12.33 -13.01 -20.87
N ILE A 157 -12.81 -12.21 -19.91
CA ILE A 157 -14.20 -12.14 -19.47
C ILE A 157 -14.73 -10.74 -19.81
N ARG A 158 -15.76 -10.68 -20.65
CA ARG A 158 -16.48 -9.44 -20.99
C ARG A 158 -17.89 -9.49 -20.42
N TRP A 159 -18.45 -8.34 -20.08
CA TRP A 159 -19.83 -8.22 -19.63
C TRP A 159 -20.52 -7.00 -20.23
N SER A 160 -21.85 -7.10 -20.38
CA SER A 160 -22.67 -6.11 -21.06
C SER A 160 -22.65 -4.74 -20.37
N GLY A 161 -22.83 -3.69 -21.17
CA GLY A 161 -22.82 -2.30 -20.70
C GLY A 161 -21.41 -1.75 -20.51
N THR A 162 -20.40 -2.41 -21.06
CA THR A 162 -19.00 -1.95 -21.07
C THR A 162 -18.59 -1.57 -22.50
N ARG A 163 -17.45 -0.89 -22.65
CA ARG A 163 -16.86 -0.62 -23.96
C ARG A 163 -16.53 -1.87 -24.78
N TYR A 164 -16.43 -3.03 -24.12
CA TYR A 164 -16.02 -4.29 -24.73
C TYR A 164 -17.22 -5.17 -25.10
N LEU A 165 -18.40 -4.90 -24.54
CA LEU A 165 -19.63 -5.63 -24.84
C LEU A 165 -20.84 -4.71 -24.65
N ALA A 166 -21.50 -4.39 -25.76
CA ALA A 166 -22.73 -3.61 -25.76
C ALA A 166 -23.86 -4.33 -25.01
N GLY A 167 -24.86 -3.57 -24.57
CA GLY A 167 -26.01 -4.05 -23.83
C GLY A 167 -26.25 -3.20 -22.58
N ASN A 168 -27.16 -3.67 -21.72
CA ASN A 168 -27.51 -2.94 -20.50
C ASN A 168 -26.34 -2.92 -19.51
N ASP A 169 -26.23 -1.79 -18.81
CA ASP A 169 -25.39 -1.59 -17.64
C ASP A 169 -25.44 -2.79 -16.69
N SER A 170 -24.30 -3.43 -16.47
CA SER A 170 -24.23 -4.56 -15.56
C SER A 170 -23.01 -4.52 -14.65
N ILE A 171 -23.14 -5.20 -13.50
CA ILE A 171 -22.12 -5.23 -12.45
C ILE A 171 -21.56 -6.64 -12.35
N LEU A 172 -20.26 -6.76 -12.53
CA LEU A 172 -19.51 -7.98 -12.32
C LEU A 172 -19.03 -8.07 -10.87
N SER A 173 -19.30 -9.17 -10.20
CA SER A 173 -18.75 -9.48 -8.88
C SER A 173 -17.60 -10.46 -9.02
N LEU A 174 -16.43 -10.09 -8.52
CA LEU A 174 -15.26 -10.95 -8.40
C LEU A 174 -15.06 -11.30 -6.93
N THR A 175 -15.03 -12.59 -6.61
CA THR A 175 -14.83 -13.12 -5.27
C THR A 175 -13.53 -13.92 -5.21
N HIS A 176 -12.63 -13.54 -4.31
CA HIS A 176 -11.42 -14.28 -3.98
C HIS A 176 -10.99 -13.93 -2.55
N SER A 177 -10.18 -14.78 -1.92
CA SER A 177 -9.64 -14.49 -0.57
C SER A 177 -10.71 -14.07 0.46
N LYS A 178 -11.91 -14.67 0.38
CA LYS A 178 -13.11 -14.36 1.19
C LYS A 178 -13.64 -12.92 1.06
N LYS A 179 -13.24 -12.17 0.03
CA LYS A 179 -13.72 -10.82 -0.28
C LYS A 179 -14.41 -10.82 -1.64
N THR A 180 -15.42 -9.99 -1.78
CA THR A 180 -16.11 -9.75 -3.05
C THR A 180 -15.99 -8.28 -3.41
N VAL A 181 -15.48 -8.00 -4.60
CA VAL A 181 -15.38 -6.64 -5.16
C VAL A 181 -16.23 -6.57 -6.43
N LYS A 182 -16.92 -5.44 -6.61
CA LYS A 182 -17.83 -5.19 -7.73
C LYS A 182 -17.16 -4.29 -8.76
N TYR A 183 -17.36 -4.59 -10.03
CA TYR A 183 -16.81 -3.86 -11.17
C TYR A 183 -17.92 -3.55 -12.16
N ARG A 184 -17.94 -2.30 -12.65
CA ARG A 184 -18.91 -1.81 -13.62
C ARG A 184 -18.30 -1.67 -15.01
N TYR A 185 -16.99 -1.44 -15.08
CA TYR A 185 -16.29 -1.06 -16.30
C TYR A 185 -15.16 -2.01 -16.69
N GLY A 186 -14.82 -1.98 -17.97
CA GLY A 186 -13.69 -2.70 -18.51
C GLY A 186 -13.99 -4.13 -18.96
N GLN A 187 -12.94 -4.91 -19.09
CA GLN A 187 -12.97 -6.38 -19.23
C GLN A 187 -11.99 -6.99 -18.22
N MET A 188 -12.12 -8.28 -17.91
CA MET A 188 -11.17 -8.98 -17.04
C MET A 188 -10.32 -9.95 -17.84
N GLN A 189 -9.01 -9.92 -17.63
CA GLN A 189 -8.08 -10.94 -18.11
C GLN A 189 -7.58 -11.78 -16.95
N VAL A 190 -7.50 -13.08 -17.17
CA VAL A 190 -7.03 -14.06 -16.20
C VAL A 190 -5.88 -14.83 -16.83
N LYS A 191 -4.77 -14.92 -16.10
CA LYS A 191 -3.57 -15.66 -16.52
C LYS A 191 -2.96 -16.39 -15.33
N VAL A 192 -2.31 -17.52 -15.58
CA VAL A 192 -1.44 -18.15 -14.58
C VAL A 192 -0.01 -17.67 -14.77
N VAL A 193 0.60 -17.19 -13.70
CA VAL A 193 2.03 -16.81 -13.63
C VAL A 193 2.77 -17.73 -12.65
N LYS A 194 4.07 -17.88 -12.85
CA LYS A 194 4.94 -18.65 -11.96
C LYS A 194 5.60 -17.73 -10.95
N ASP A 195 5.18 -17.81 -9.69
CA ASP A 195 5.86 -17.17 -8.56
C ASP A 195 7.03 -18.05 -8.08
N ALA A 196 8.13 -17.41 -7.68
CA ALA A 196 9.36 -18.10 -7.29
C ALA A 196 9.23 -18.94 -6.00
N LYS A 197 8.35 -18.55 -5.08
CA LYS A 197 8.16 -19.22 -3.77
C LYS A 197 6.87 -20.03 -3.73
N LEU A 198 5.82 -19.50 -4.33
CA LEU A 198 4.46 -20.02 -4.25
C LEU A 198 4.13 -20.97 -5.42
N GLY A 199 4.93 -20.96 -6.49
CA GLY A 199 4.67 -21.72 -7.70
C GLY A 199 3.60 -21.06 -8.57
N ASN A 200 2.80 -21.88 -9.26
CA ASN A 200 1.79 -21.36 -10.19
C ASN A 200 0.65 -20.65 -9.46
N ARG A 201 0.32 -19.44 -9.88
CA ARG A 201 -0.72 -18.61 -9.30
C ARG A 201 -1.53 -17.88 -10.37
N LEU A 202 -2.81 -17.67 -10.10
CA LEU A 202 -3.71 -16.86 -10.89
C LEU A 202 -3.46 -15.37 -10.62
N GLU A 203 -3.35 -14.61 -11.71
CA GLU A 203 -3.42 -13.16 -11.75
C GLU A 203 -4.70 -12.77 -12.49
N ILE A 204 -5.45 -11.85 -11.90
CA ILE A 204 -6.69 -11.31 -12.48
C ILE A 204 -6.50 -9.82 -12.66
N VAL A 205 -6.68 -9.35 -13.90
CA VAL A 205 -6.44 -7.97 -14.33
C VAL A 205 -7.73 -7.39 -14.88
N ASN A 206 -8.17 -6.25 -14.33
CA ASN A 206 -9.23 -5.46 -14.93
C ASN A 206 -8.61 -4.43 -15.89
N GLN A 207 -9.01 -4.50 -17.16
CA GLN A 207 -8.62 -3.54 -18.18
C GLN A 207 -9.64 -2.42 -18.29
N VAL A 208 -9.28 -1.22 -17.86
CA VAL A 208 -10.15 -0.04 -17.77
C VAL A 208 -9.47 1.19 -18.37
N ARG A 209 -10.26 2.11 -18.95
CA ARG A 209 -9.71 3.39 -19.40
C ARG A 209 -9.29 4.26 -18.22
N LEU A 210 -8.11 4.85 -18.35
CA LEU A 210 -7.54 5.74 -17.34
C LEU A 210 -8.43 6.95 -17.08
N HIS A 211 -8.83 7.68 -18.13
CA HIS A 211 -9.57 8.94 -18.08
C HIS A 211 -10.75 8.98 -17.10
N ASP A 212 -11.52 7.89 -17.03
CA ASP A 212 -12.78 7.83 -16.30
C ASP A 212 -12.96 6.52 -15.51
N GLU A 213 -12.99 5.37 -16.18
CA GLU A 213 -13.33 4.07 -15.59
C GLU A 213 -12.40 3.70 -14.42
N TYR A 214 -11.11 3.99 -14.58
CA TYR A 214 -10.12 3.81 -13.53
C TYR A 214 -10.29 4.85 -12.41
N LEU A 215 -10.33 6.14 -12.76
CA LEU A 215 -10.34 7.23 -11.77
C LEU A 215 -11.64 7.25 -10.95
N TRP A 216 -12.78 6.87 -11.52
CA TRP A 216 -14.04 6.74 -10.77
C TRP A 216 -13.97 5.63 -9.71
N GLY A 217 -13.10 4.64 -9.88
CA GLY A 217 -12.87 3.56 -8.92
C GLY A 217 -11.79 3.86 -7.86
N ILE A 218 -11.13 5.02 -7.88
CA ILE A 218 -10.07 5.36 -6.92
C ILE A 218 -10.66 5.72 -5.55
N GLY A 219 -10.32 4.92 -4.54
CA GLY A 219 -10.83 5.02 -3.16
C GLY A 219 -9.80 5.55 -2.16
N GLU A 220 -9.04 6.58 -2.50
CA GLU A 220 -7.92 7.07 -1.68
C GLU A 220 -8.33 8.04 -0.56
N VAL A 221 -9.35 8.86 -0.81
CA VAL A 221 -9.87 9.86 0.16
C VAL A 221 -11.38 9.71 0.35
N PRO A 222 -11.93 10.11 1.51
CA PRO A 222 -13.37 10.19 1.71
C PRO A 222 -14.03 11.12 0.68
N SER A 223 -15.07 10.64 0.01
CA SER A 223 -15.81 11.39 -1.02
C SER A 223 -16.57 12.61 -0.47
N ALA A 224 -16.65 12.75 0.86
CA ALA A 224 -17.25 13.88 1.55
C ALA A 224 -16.29 15.05 1.78
N TRP A 225 -15.03 14.94 1.33
CA TRP A 225 -14.06 16.03 1.44
C TRP A 225 -14.35 17.17 0.47
N PRO A 226 -13.79 18.38 0.72
CA PRO A 226 -14.00 19.53 -0.15
C PRO A 226 -13.64 19.25 -1.60
N ALA A 227 -14.37 19.87 -2.54
CA ALA A 227 -14.24 19.62 -3.98
C ALA A 227 -12.80 19.75 -4.48
N ALA A 228 -12.08 20.82 -4.11
CA ALA A 228 -10.70 21.03 -4.53
C ALA A 228 -9.73 19.95 -4.03
N ALA A 229 -9.98 19.35 -2.86
CA ALA A 229 -9.18 18.23 -2.36
C ALA A 229 -9.46 16.93 -3.14
N LEU A 230 -10.73 16.70 -3.52
CA LEU A 230 -11.10 15.56 -4.37
C LEU A 230 -10.49 15.68 -5.78
N GLU A 231 -10.54 16.89 -6.36
CA GLU A 231 -9.95 17.19 -7.66
C GLU A 231 -8.41 17.07 -7.62
N ALA A 232 -7.76 17.57 -6.57
CA ALA A 232 -6.32 17.38 -6.36
C ALA A 232 -5.96 15.88 -6.27
N GLN A 233 -6.75 15.09 -5.53
CA GLN A 233 -6.57 13.64 -5.49
C GLN A 233 -6.79 12.98 -6.86
N ALA A 234 -7.77 13.40 -7.65
CA ALA A 234 -7.98 12.89 -9.00
C ALA A 234 -6.80 13.20 -9.93
N ILE A 235 -6.28 14.44 -9.90
CA ILE A 235 -5.09 14.85 -10.66
C ILE A 235 -3.85 14.05 -10.22
N ALA A 236 -3.65 13.89 -8.91
CA ALA A 236 -2.58 13.08 -8.35
C ALA A 236 -2.71 11.61 -8.81
N SER A 237 -3.91 11.04 -8.77
CA SER A 237 -4.10 9.65 -9.17
C SER A 237 -3.89 9.42 -10.66
N ARG A 238 -4.39 10.34 -11.50
CA ARG A 238 -4.17 10.37 -12.96
C ARG A 238 -2.69 10.38 -13.30
N SER A 239 -1.94 11.32 -12.71
CA SER A 239 -0.51 11.52 -13.00
C SER A 239 0.33 10.30 -12.63
N TYR A 240 0.04 9.69 -11.48
CA TYR A 240 0.69 8.46 -11.04
C TYR A 240 0.45 7.32 -12.04
N ALA A 241 -0.80 7.10 -12.45
CA ALA A 241 -1.16 6.06 -13.39
C ALA A 241 -0.53 6.30 -14.77
N MET A 242 -0.55 7.54 -15.28
CA MET A 242 0.12 7.93 -16.52
C MET A 242 1.63 7.63 -16.49
N SER A 243 2.30 7.81 -15.34
CA SER A 243 3.73 7.47 -15.20
C SER A 243 4.07 5.96 -15.34
N LYS A 244 3.03 5.11 -15.27
CA LYS A 244 3.10 3.64 -15.28
C LYS A 244 2.59 3.02 -16.59
N VAL A 245 1.87 3.77 -17.42
CA VAL A 245 1.35 3.31 -18.71
C VAL A 245 2.47 2.65 -19.55
N GLY A 246 2.16 1.49 -20.14
CA GLY A 246 3.07 0.74 -21.00
C GLY A 246 4.15 -0.08 -20.26
N LYS A 247 4.21 -0.02 -18.92
CA LYS A 247 5.22 -0.73 -18.12
C LYS A 247 4.62 -1.97 -17.46
N ILE A 248 4.32 -2.99 -18.27
CA ILE A 248 3.73 -4.25 -17.81
C ILE A 248 4.75 -5.05 -16.99
N GLN A 249 4.39 -5.35 -15.75
CA GLN A 249 5.15 -6.20 -14.84
C GLN A 249 4.79 -7.67 -15.07
N LYS A 250 5.79 -8.49 -15.39
CA LYS A 250 5.59 -9.93 -15.67
C LYS A 250 5.02 -10.72 -14.49
N SER A 251 5.29 -10.28 -13.25
CA SER A 251 4.87 -10.94 -12.01
C SER A 251 3.37 -10.85 -11.73
N CYS A 252 2.66 -9.90 -12.35
CA CYS A 252 1.21 -9.71 -12.16
C CYS A 252 0.44 -9.57 -13.48
N ASP A 253 1.14 -9.59 -14.62
CA ASP A 253 0.63 -9.25 -15.94
C ASP A 253 -0.09 -7.88 -15.97
N CYS A 254 0.41 -6.92 -15.19
CA CYS A 254 -0.27 -5.66 -14.87
C CYS A 254 0.67 -4.45 -14.89
N GLU A 255 0.12 -3.25 -15.01
CA GLU A 255 0.87 -2.00 -14.85
C GLU A 255 0.76 -1.49 -13.41
N LEU A 256 -0.40 -1.69 -12.79
CA LEU A 256 -0.79 -1.18 -11.49
C LEU A 256 -1.45 -2.28 -10.65
N TYR A 257 -1.18 -2.31 -9.35
CA TYR A 257 -1.94 -3.08 -8.37
C TYR A 257 -3.14 -2.27 -7.84
N SER A 258 -4.26 -2.95 -7.53
CA SER A 258 -5.45 -2.31 -6.93
C SER A 258 -5.32 -2.01 -5.43
N SER A 259 -4.11 -2.06 -4.88
CA SER A 259 -3.85 -1.95 -3.44
C SER A 259 -2.84 -0.84 -3.15
N ILE A 260 -2.51 -0.65 -1.87
CA ILE A 260 -1.51 0.34 -1.42
C ILE A 260 -0.10 0.14 -2.02
N SER A 261 0.16 -0.97 -2.71
CA SER A 261 1.37 -1.13 -3.51
C SER A 261 1.46 -0.14 -4.68
N ASP A 262 0.31 0.32 -5.20
CA ASP A 262 0.20 1.41 -6.16
C ASP A 262 -0.90 2.39 -5.74
N GLN A 263 -2.17 2.07 -6.01
CA GLN A 263 -3.32 2.89 -5.64
C GLN A 263 -4.51 2.02 -5.26
N ASN A 264 -5.29 2.47 -4.28
CA ASN A 264 -6.50 1.80 -3.84
C ASN A 264 -7.61 1.92 -4.90
N PHE A 265 -7.62 1.00 -5.85
CA PHE A 265 -8.70 0.86 -6.83
C PHE A 265 -9.81 -0.01 -6.26
N ALA A 266 -10.86 0.62 -5.75
CA ALA A 266 -12.00 0.00 -5.08
C ALA A 266 -13.07 -0.53 -6.05
N GLY A 267 -12.84 -0.41 -7.36
CA GLY A 267 -13.80 -0.74 -8.40
C GLY A 267 -15.06 0.12 -8.28
N TYR A 268 -16.22 -0.49 -8.56
CA TYR A 268 -17.51 0.21 -8.56
C TYR A 268 -17.98 0.65 -7.17
N SER A 269 -17.39 0.12 -6.10
CA SER A 269 -17.83 0.49 -4.74
C SER A 269 -17.66 1.97 -4.43
N LYS A 270 -16.66 2.63 -5.03
CA LYS A 270 -16.40 4.06 -4.87
C LYS A 270 -17.49 4.92 -5.50
N GLU A 271 -17.82 4.65 -6.76
CA GLU A 271 -18.89 5.34 -7.48
C GLU A 271 -20.27 5.02 -6.89
N ALA A 272 -20.47 3.80 -6.39
CA ALA A 272 -21.72 3.36 -5.79
C ALA A 272 -21.91 3.83 -4.33
N GLU A 273 -20.97 4.60 -3.76
CA GLU A 273 -21.13 5.17 -2.42
C GLU A 273 -22.42 6.00 -2.34
N PRO A 274 -23.37 5.66 -1.45
CA PRO A 274 -24.63 6.40 -1.35
C PRO A 274 -24.37 7.89 -1.08
N ARG A 275 -24.98 8.76 -1.90
CA ARG A 275 -24.85 10.23 -1.92
C ARG A 275 -23.48 10.74 -2.36
N TRP A 276 -22.39 10.10 -1.93
CA TRP A 276 -21.05 10.64 -2.09
C TRP A 276 -20.31 10.16 -3.34
N GLY A 277 -20.67 9.00 -3.90
CA GLY A 277 -20.02 8.48 -5.11
C GLY A 277 -20.19 9.40 -6.32
N LEU A 278 -21.35 10.05 -6.43
CA LEU A 278 -21.62 11.08 -7.43
C LEU A 278 -20.74 12.33 -7.24
N VAL A 279 -20.41 12.69 -5.99
CA VAL A 279 -19.52 13.81 -5.67
C VAL A 279 -18.09 13.51 -6.12
N TRP A 280 -17.60 12.30 -5.85
CA TRP A 280 -16.29 11.84 -6.34
C TRP A 280 -16.25 11.82 -7.87
N LYS A 281 -17.24 11.19 -8.51
CA LYS A 281 -17.35 11.11 -9.97
C LYS A 281 -17.35 12.50 -10.61
N ALA A 282 -18.10 13.45 -10.04
CA ALA A 282 -18.13 14.83 -10.51
C ALA A 282 -16.78 15.55 -10.33
N ALA A 283 -16.06 15.29 -9.23
CA ALA A 283 -14.71 15.82 -9.03
C ALA A 283 -13.72 15.31 -10.08
N VAL A 284 -13.74 14.00 -10.37
CA VAL A 284 -12.93 13.42 -11.46
C VAL A 284 -13.26 14.11 -12.79
N ASN A 285 -14.55 14.25 -13.13
CA ASN A 285 -14.98 14.86 -14.38
C ASN A 285 -14.58 16.35 -14.50
N ARG A 286 -14.59 17.12 -13.40
CA ARG A 286 -14.14 18.53 -13.41
C ARG A 286 -12.64 18.71 -13.67
N THR A 287 -11.85 17.63 -13.55
CA THR A 287 -10.43 17.64 -13.91
C THR A 287 -10.18 17.24 -15.37
N ALA A 288 -11.23 16.93 -16.13
CA ALA A 288 -11.15 16.69 -17.57
C ALA A 288 -11.31 18.01 -18.35
N THR A 289 -10.53 18.16 -19.43
CA THR A 289 -10.62 19.30 -20.35
C THR A 289 -11.25 18.92 -21.70
N SER A 290 -11.30 17.62 -21.99
CA SER A 290 -12.04 17.00 -23.09
C SER A 290 -12.38 15.55 -22.72
N GLU A 291 -13.04 14.80 -23.61
CA GLU A 291 -13.39 13.38 -23.39
C GLU A 291 -12.18 12.43 -23.30
N THR A 292 -10.98 12.91 -23.64
CA THR A 292 -9.74 12.12 -23.69
C THR A 292 -8.55 12.83 -23.06
N THR A 293 -8.75 14.00 -22.43
CA THR A 293 -7.66 14.83 -21.90
C THR A 293 -7.99 15.31 -20.50
N GLY A 294 -7.07 15.07 -19.55
CA GLY A 294 -7.21 15.42 -18.14
C GLY A 294 -6.02 16.19 -17.60
N LEU A 295 -6.27 16.99 -16.56
CA LEU A 295 -5.24 17.71 -15.83
C LEU A 295 -4.29 16.73 -15.13
N THR A 296 -3.00 16.92 -15.41
CA THR A 296 -1.91 16.01 -15.02
C THR A 296 -0.72 16.82 -14.51
N VAL A 297 -0.09 16.36 -13.44
CA VAL A 297 1.16 16.93 -12.92
C VAL A 297 2.32 16.46 -13.79
N THR A 298 3.06 17.41 -14.32
CA THR A 298 4.13 17.18 -15.27
C THR A 298 5.41 17.86 -14.83
N ARG A 299 6.54 17.33 -15.32
CA ARG A 299 7.82 18.00 -15.28
C ARG A 299 8.52 17.76 -16.60
N ASN A 300 9.02 18.83 -17.21
CA ASN A 300 9.53 18.79 -18.59
C ASN A 300 8.50 18.18 -19.55
N LEU A 301 7.22 18.57 -19.41
CA LEU A 301 6.07 18.09 -20.20
C LEU A 301 5.75 16.58 -20.07
N LEU A 302 6.44 15.85 -19.18
CA LEU A 302 6.18 14.43 -18.94
C LEU A 302 5.44 14.22 -17.61
N PRO A 303 4.47 13.28 -17.55
CA PRO A 303 3.76 12.97 -16.30
C PRO A 303 4.73 12.46 -15.24
N ILE A 304 4.67 13.02 -14.03
CA ILE A 304 5.49 12.56 -12.91
C ILE A 304 4.75 11.52 -12.09
N ARG A 305 5.50 10.67 -11.39
CA ARG A 305 4.91 9.76 -10.39
C ARG A 305 4.58 10.54 -9.12
N THR A 306 3.36 11.05 -9.04
CA THR A 306 2.79 11.76 -7.89
C THR A 306 2.58 10.82 -6.71
N TYR A 307 3.56 10.72 -5.82
CA TYR A 307 3.39 10.05 -4.53
C TYR A 307 2.43 10.85 -3.65
N PHE A 308 1.60 10.15 -2.87
CA PHE A 308 0.74 10.76 -1.88
C PHE A 308 0.52 9.81 -0.71
N GLY A 309 0.13 10.34 0.44
CA GLY A 309 -0.16 9.55 1.63
C GLY A 309 -1.12 10.28 2.56
N SER A 310 -1.61 9.57 3.58
CA SER A 310 -2.66 10.07 4.47
C SER A 310 -2.29 11.39 5.15
N SER A 311 -1.24 11.39 5.97
CA SER A 311 -0.81 12.59 6.68
C SER A 311 0.68 12.57 6.96
N THR A 312 1.27 13.76 7.00
CA THR A 312 2.67 13.94 7.38
C THR A 312 2.81 14.25 8.87
N GLY A 313 4.05 14.36 9.36
CA GLY A 313 4.35 14.88 10.70
C GLY A 313 4.42 16.41 10.78
N GLY A 314 3.71 17.15 9.91
CA GLY A 314 3.74 18.62 9.85
C GLY A 314 4.59 19.17 8.70
N VAL A 315 5.27 18.28 7.97
CA VAL A 315 6.14 18.58 6.83
C VAL A 315 6.28 17.31 5.99
N THR A 316 6.33 17.41 4.65
CA THR A 316 6.58 16.26 3.77
C THR A 316 8.04 15.80 3.81
N GLU A 317 8.25 14.56 3.39
CA GLU A 317 9.56 13.92 3.26
C GLU A 317 9.94 13.70 1.78
N THR A 318 11.24 13.64 1.51
CA THR A 318 11.79 13.31 0.20
C THR A 318 11.80 11.79 -0.04
N SER A 319 11.66 11.37 -1.30
CA SER A 319 11.79 9.94 -1.66
C SER A 319 13.18 9.37 -1.32
N LYS A 320 14.23 10.20 -1.36
CA LYS A 320 15.60 9.83 -1.00
C LYS A 320 15.69 9.42 0.47
N ASN A 321 15.10 10.19 1.37
CA ASN A 321 15.12 9.88 2.80
C ASN A 321 14.17 8.73 3.15
N ALA A 322 13.00 8.68 2.53
CA ALA A 322 12.00 7.63 2.80
C ALA A 322 12.43 6.26 2.24
N TRP A 323 12.98 6.23 1.02
CA TRP A 323 13.20 5.00 0.24
C TRP A 323 14.60 4.84 -0.33
N GLY A 324 15.51 5.79 -0.11
CA GLY A 324 16.90 5.72 -0.58
C GLY A 324 17.13 6.22 -2.01
N THR A 325 16.06 6.46 -2.78
CA THR A 325 16.14 6.88 -4.18
C THR A 325 15.53 8.25 -4.37
N ASP A 326 16.31 9.18 -4.90
CA ASP A 326 15.82 10.49 -5.32
C ASP A 326 15.15 10.39 -6.70
N VAL A 327 13.87 10.79 -6.79
CA VAL A 327 13.16 10.87 -8.07
C VAL A 327 13.22 12.28 -8.69
N GLY A 328 13.82 13.24 -7.98
CA GLY A 328 14.08 14.60 -8.43
C GLY A 328 12.95 15.60 -8.16
N TYR A 329 11.71 15.15 -7.94
CA TYR A 329 10.51 16.01 -7.80
C TYR A 329 9.74 15.82 -6.49
N THR A 330 10.37 15.26 -5.46
CA THR A 330 9.78 15.15 -4.11
C THR A 330 10.56 16.05 -3.16
N PHE A 331 9.89 17.05 -2.60
CA PHE A 331 10.51 18.07 -1.76
C PHE A 331 9.87 18.08 -0.37
N SER A 332 10.60 18.63 0.60
CA SER A 332 10.06 18.92 1.92
C SER A 332 9.30 20.24 1.87
N VAL A 333 7.99 20.18 2.07
CA VAL A 333 7.10 21.34 2.14
C VAL A 333 6.33 21.31 3.47
N PRO A 334 6.06 22.47 4.09
CA PRO A 334 5.26 22.52 5.30
C PRO A 334 3.90 21.87 5.12
N ASP A 335 3.36 21.29 6.19
CA ASP A 335 2.02 20.71 6.20
C ASP A 335 1.40 20.85 7.60
N PRO A 336 1.18 22.09 8.08
CA PRO A 336 0.65 22.32 9.43
C PRO A 336 -0.73 21.69 9.64
N TRP A 337 -1.50 21.45 8.58
CA TRP A 337 -2.83 20.85 8.64
C TRP A 337 -2.82 19.38 9.04
N SER A 338 -1.74 18.63 8.76
CA SER A 338 -1.66 17.23 9.16
C SER A 338 -1.50 17.02 10.66
N ILE A 339 -1.03 18.05 11.38
CA ILE A 339 -0.85 18.03 12.83
C ILE A 339 -1.92 18.87 13.56
N ASP A 340 -2.91 19.39 12.84
CA ASP A 340 -4.09 20.01 13.45
C ASP A 340 -5.04 18.91 13.96
N PRO A 341 -5.27 18.78 15.27
CA PRO A 341 -6.16 17.76 15.84
C PRO A 341 -7.62 17.92 15.42
N LYS A 342 -8.06 19.11 14.98
CA LYS A 342 -9.42 19.31 14.46
C LYS A 342 -9.58 18.72 13.07
N LEU A 343 -8.54 18.85 12.23
CA LEU A 343 -8.55 18.32 10.87
C LEU A 343 -8.18 16.84 10.83
N ASN A 344 -7.14 16.43 11.55
CA ASN A 344 -6.60 15.07 11.62
C ASN A 344 -6.61 14.52 13.07
N PRO A 345 -7.80 14.26 13.65
CA PRO A 345 -7.92 13.88 15.06
C PRO A 345 -7.21 12.56 15.42
N THR A 346 -7.04 11.67 14.44
CA THR A 346 -6.47 10.33 14.67
C THR A 346 -4.95 10.32 14.62
N PHE A 347 -4.34 11.14 13.76
CA PHE A 347 -2.90 11.05 13.48
C PHE A 347 -2.15 12.37 13.64
N ALA A 348 -2.80 13.48 14.03
CA ALA A 348 -2.09 14.67 14.47
C ALA A 348 -1.12 14.37 15.61
N LYS A 349 -1.52 13.46 16.50
CA LYS A 349 -0.68 12.76 17.48
C LYS A 349 -1.19 11.34 17.68
N TRP A 350 -0.32 10.39 17.99
CA TRP A 350 -0.69 9.02 18.33
C TRP A 350 0.28 8.41 19.35
N LYS A 351 -0.19 7.39 20.08
CA LYS A 351 0.62 6.53 20.95
C LYS A 351 0.39 5.07 20.56
N ARG A 352 1.45 4.26 20.53
CA ARG A 352 1.42 2.84 20.19
C ARG A 352 2.35 2.04 21.07
N ASP A 353 1.82 0.98 21.65
CA ASP A 353 2.61 -0.03 22.34
C ASP A 353 2.89 -1.16 21.37
N ILE A 354 4.18 -1.47 21.17
CA ILE A 354 4.59 -2.56 20.29
C ILE A 354 5.03 -3.74 21.14
N ALA A 355 4.30 -4.85 21.02
CA ALA A 355 4.60 -6.08 21.71
C ALA A 355 6.01 -6.58 21.37
N GLN A 356 6.67 -7.21 22.35
CA GLN A 356 8.00 -7.79 22.20
C GLN A 356 8.11 -8.61 20.92
N SER A 357 7.15 -9.51 20.66
CA SER A 357 7.21 -10.44 19.53
C SER A 357 7.26 -9.73 18.19
N THR A 358 6.59 -8.57 18.08
CA THR A 358 6.63 -7.72 16.89
C THR A 358 7.96 -6.96 16.78
N LEU A 359 8.52 -6.47 17.90
CA LEU A 359 9.84 -5.83 17.91
C LEU A 359 10.96 -6.82 17.55
N ALA A 360 10.95 -8.00 18.17
CA ALA A 360 11.88 -9.10 17.90
C ALA A 360 11.83 -9.50 16.42
N ALA A 361 10.64 -9.71 15.87
CA ALA A 361 10.47 -9.98 14.45
C ALA A 361 10.98 -8.83 13.56
N ALA A 362 10.69 -7.57 13.92
CA ALA A 362 11.09 -6.41 13.13
C ALA A 362 12.61 -6.29 12.99
N PHE A 363 13.34 -6.47 14.10
CA PHE A 363 14.81 -6.46 14.12
C PHE A 363 15.45 -7.81 13.76
N SER A 364 14.65 -8.87 13.57
CA SER A 364 15.15 -10.24 13.39
C SER A 364 16.09 -10.66 14.53
N LEU A 365 15.68 -10.36 15.76
CA LEU A 365 16.35 -10.69 17.01
C LEU A 365 15.47 -11.69 17.81
N PRO A 366 16.06 -12.52 18.69
CA PRO A 366 15.27 -13.37 19.59
C PRO A 366 14.47 -12.54 20.59
N ASP A 367 15.01 -11.41 21.01
CA ASP A 367 14.37 -10.44 21.87
C ASP A 367 14.93 -9.03 21.67
N VAL A 368 14.21 -8.04 22.21
CA VAL A 368 14.61 -6.64 22.19
C VAL A 368 14.46 -6.05 23.59
N VAL A 369 15.58 -5.80 24.25
CA VAL A 369 15.64 -5.18 25.59
C VAL A 369 15.75 -3.65 25.52
N ALA A 370 16.20 -3.10 24.40
CA ALA A 370 16.29 -1.67 24.20
C ALA A 370 16.11 -1.30 22.72
N VAL A 371 15.45 -0.17 22.49
CA VAL A 371 15.38 0.51 21.20
C VAL A 371 15.99 1.89 21.39
N ARG A 372 16.75 2.39 20.41
CA ARG A 372 17.32 3.73 20.42
C ARG A 372 17.23 4.37 19.05
N ILE A 373 16.71 5.59 19.00
CA ILE A 373 16.77 6.42 17.80
C ILE A 373 18.19 6.96 17.70
N LEU A 374 18.88 6.65 16.59
CA LEU A 374 20.28 7.05 16.41
C LEU A 374 20.38 8.40 15.70
N THR A 375 19.60 8.61 14.66
CA THR A 375 19.62 9.83 13.85
C THR A 375 18.25 10.13 13.25
N LEU A 376 18.00 11.43 13.04
CA LEU A 376 16.83 11.95 12.34
C LEU A 376 17.25 12.53 10.99
N ASN A 377 16.32 12.59 10.04
CA ASN A 377 16.44 13.46 8.87
C ASN A 377 16.04 14.90 9.23
N GLU A 378 16.32 15.86 8.35
CA GLU A 378 16.02 17.29 8.54
C GLU A 378 14.54 17.58 8.83
N THR A 379 13.65 16.75 8.30
CA THR A 379 12.19 16.81 8.46
C THR A 379 11.69 16.23 9.80
N GLY A 380 12.58 15.70 10.62
CA GLY A 380 12.27 15.03 11.88
C GLY A 380 11.80 13.57 11.75
N THR A 381 11.84 12.97 10.55
CA THR A 381 11.63 11.52 10.42
C THR A 381 12.83 10.75 10.99
N VAL A 382 12.60 9.58 11.57
CA VAL A 382 13.67 8.70 12.03
C VAL A 382 14.43 8.17 10.82
N LYS A 383 15.72 8.50 10.74
CA LYS A 383 16.63 7.98 9.70
C LYS A 383 17.12 6.59 10.06
N LEU A 384 17.58 6.41 11.29
CA LEU A 384 18.19 5.18 11.77
C LEU A 384 17.75 4.87 13.20
N VAL A 385 17.35 3.62 13.44
CA VAL A 385 16.96 3.09 14.75
C VAL A 385 17.73 1.80 15.03
N GLU A 386 18.11 1.60 16.27
CA GLU A 386 18.86 0.44 16.75
C GLU A 386 18.04 -0.34 17.77
N GLY A 387 17.88 -1.64 17.54
CA GLY A 387 17.37 -2.59 18.53
C GLY A 387 18.53 -3.40 19.13
N ARG A 388 18.48 -3.64 20.44
CA ARG A 388 19.46 -4.46 21.16
C ARG A 388 18.78 -5.64 21.85
N SER A 389 19.35 -6.84 21.75
CA SER A 389 18.88 -8.03 22.46
C SER A 389 19.53 -8.18 23.84
N SER A 390 18.99 -9.06 24.66
CA SER A 390 19.47 -9.49 25.98
C SER A 390 20.91 -10.00 25.91
N ALA A 391 21.26 -10.74 24.86
CA ALA A 391 22.61 -11.20 24.54
C ALA A 391 23.56 -10.08 24.02
N GLY A 392 23.12 -8.83 23.99
CA GLY A 392 23.93 -7.67 23.57
C GLY A 392 24.04 -7.45 22.06
N LYS A 393 23.45 -8.30 21.22
CA LYS A 393 23.45 -8.14 19.76
C LYS A 393 22.65 -6.88 19.39
N LYS A 394 23.22 -6.06 18.48
CA LYS A 394 22.60 -4.82 17.98
C LYS A 394 22.24 -4.97 16.51
N VAL A 395 21.04 -4.54 16.12
CA VAL A 395 20.60 -4.47 14.72
C VAL A 395 20.10 -3.08 14.44
N LYS A 396 20.56 -2.51 13.32
CA LYS A 396 20.15 -1.19 12.84
C LYS A 396 19.18 -1.34 11.69
N LEU A 397 18.13 -0.52 11.68
CA LEU A 397 17.16 -0.42 10.60
C LEU A 397 16.99 1.05 10.21
N SER A 398 16.65 1.30 8.94
CA SER A 398 16.09 2.60 8.59
C SER A 398 14.76 2.80 9.31
N GLY A 399 14.35 4.05 9.55
CA GLY A 399 13.06 4.32 10.17
C GLY A 399 11.89 3.75 9.40
N GLU A 400 11.93 3.78 8.05
CA GLU A 400 10.88 3.19 7.20
C GLU A 400 10.83 1.66 7.31
N ALA A 401 11.98 0.98 7.32
CA ALA A 401 12.02 -0.46 7.51
C ALA A 401 11.48 -0.85 8.89
N PHE A 402 11.83 -0.08 9.93
CA PHE A 402 11.28 -0.31 11.25
C PHE A 402 9.78 -0.06 11.29
N ARG A 403 9.30 1.10 10.81
CA ARG A 403 7.86 1.45 10.72
C ARG A 403 7.06 0.34 10.06
N SER A 404 7.49 -0.11 8.87
CA SER A 404 6.81 -1.15 8.12
C SER A 404 6.72 -2.47 8.90
N ARG A 405 7.82 -2.88 9.55
CA ARG A 405 7.89 -4.17 10.25
C ARG A 405 7.24 -4.14 11.65
N SER A 406 7.30 -3.00 12.33
CA SER A 406 6.70 -2.80 13.65
C SER A 406 5.25 -2.34 13.59
N LYS A 407 4.74 -2.00 12.39
CA LYS A 407 3.39 -1.48 12.14
C LYS A 407 3.12 -0.14 12.80
N LEU A 408 4.16 0.67 13.01
CA LEU A 408 3.98 2.05 13.45
C LEU A 408 3.26 2.87 12.36
N PRO A 409 2.46 3.88 12.75
CA PRO A 409 1.73 4.73 11.80
C PRO A 409 2.64 5.48 10.81
N SER A 410 3.78 5.99 11.27
CA SER A 410 4.69 6.84 10.48
C SER A 410 6.14 6.70 10.95
N THR A 411 7.07 7.38 10.28
CA THR A 411 8.47 7.52 10.69
C THR A 411 8.73 8.76 11.57
N TRP A 412 7.72 9.59 11.87
CA TRP A 412 7.81 10.67 12.85
C TRP A 412 7.42 10.15 14.24
N PHE A 413 8.36 9.47 14.89
CA PHE A 413 8.13 8.88 16.22
C PHE A 413 9.31 9.09 17.16
N SER A 414 9.02 9.03 18.46
CA SER A 414 9.99 8.92 19.55
C SER A 414 9.58 7.82 20.52
N LEU A 415 10.46 7.47 21.47
CA LEU A 415 10.08 6.59 22.57
C LEU A 415 9.23 7.37 23.57
N ALA A 416 8.15 6.77 24.08
CA ALA A 416 7.29 7.46 25.05
C ALA A 416 8.03 7.79 26.35
N SER A 417 9.07 7.04 26.71
CA SER A 417 9.93 7.31 27.87
C SER A 417 10.79 8.56 27.72
N GLU A 418 11.04 9.02 26.50
CA GLU A 418 11.81 10.26 26.24
C GLU A 418 10.95 11.50 26.50
N GLU A 419 9.61 11.39 26.48
CA GLU A 419 8.69 12.49 26.80
C GLU A 419 8.59 12.77 28.31
N LEU A 420 9.02 11.83 29.18
CA LEU A 420 9.11 12.02 30.62
C LEU A 420 10.30 12.91 31.06
N VAL A 421 11.10 13.39 30.11
CA VAL A 421 12.18 14.37 30.35
C VAL A 421 11.85 15.68 29.60
N SER A 422 10.62 16.18 29.74
CA SER A 422 10.39 17.60 29.46
C SER A 422 10.93 18.42 30.63
N VAL A 423 12.17 18.87 30.43
CA VAL A 423 12.89 19.95 31.10
C VAL A 423 11.96 20.90 31.86
N GLN A 424 11.98 20.81 33.20
CA GLN A 424 11.87 22.03 33.99
C GLN A 424 13.11 22.86 33.69
N ASN A 425 12.90 24.01 33.05
CA ASN A 425 13.71 25.20 33.22
C ASN A 425 12.74 26.37 33.33
#